data_AF-A0A7Y5DTH2-F1
#
_entry.id   AF-A0A7Y5DTH2-F1
#
_cell.length_a   1.000
_cell.length_b   1.000
_cell.length_c   1.000
_cell.angle_alpha   90.00
_cell.angle_beta   90.00
_cell.angle_gamma   90.00
#
_symmetry.space_group_name_H-M   'P 1'
#
loop_
_entity.id
_entity.type
_entity.pdbx_description
1 polymer ?
#
loop_
_entity_poly.entity_id
_entity_poly.type
_entity_poly.pdbx_seq_one_letter_code
_entity_poly.pdbx_strand_id
1 'polypeptide(L)'
;MEQNALTLGISGFSYPDLYDSSRLKDLLDVFDVSVKKHDADLFNRFAAYRQNQGEGLAPEAISDLLVCMGPYVGQFVATLFGVTEQHQAQAAKIKDEFTTIFTYKNVAVDKLNLVYKDEDVNAWDKSAINQRFDLLVAACFPEADADSDLEHRVARVGAAIGLLSAHYKLVAKGKESDYANADGTVQELRDMLSVHPQAAVEFKEVIGQLEPADFVQGLMDVVQRWSYLAQHNPEIGGKWLSFKFPEKRDFDHLVEHDIVNKGEFTAWMGELNHRRRRDGFKLTDPRFNQREVLSEVDHCIYCHERDTDSCSKGMINKKTNLFKVDPLGVTTTGCPLDEKISEMHLVKRNGDNIGALAIIIIDNPMCPGTGHRICNDCMKGCIYQKTDPVNIPQIETNVLTDVLFMPYGFEIYSLLTRWNPLNVKRPYMLPYNGKNALVVGLGPAGYTMSHYLLNEGFGVAGIDALKLEPLPTYLTGDSSTLPTPVADFKELYEQLDERILAGFGGVAEYGITVRWDKNFLKVIYLTLLRRQAFRAYG
;
A
#
# COMPACT_ATOMS: atom_id res chain seq x y z
N MET A 1 15.22 27.03 25.86
CA MET A 1 14.66 25.88 25.12
C MET A 1 13.94 26.47 23.93
N GLU A 2 14.61 26.55 22.79
CA GLU A 2 13.98 26.95 21.54
C GLU A 2 12.82 25.97 21.28
N GLN A 3 11.60 26.49 21.19
CA GLN A 3 10.48 25.72 20.67
C GLN A 3 10.93 25.23 19.29
N ASN A 4 10.99 23.91 19.08
CA ASN A 4 11.13 23.32 17.76
C ASN A 4 9.91 23.74 16.93
N ALA A 5 9.97 24.95 16.37
CA ALA A 5 8.92 25.53 15.56
C ALA A 5 9.02 24.88 14.20
N LEU A 6 8.31 23.75 14.03
CA LEU A 6 8.01 23.21 12.72
C LEU A 6 7.53 24.38 11.83
N THR A 7 8.36 24.73 10.87
CA THR A 7 8.04 25.76 9.89
C THR A 7 7.28 25.08 8.75
N LEU A 8 6.06 25.50 8.52
CA LEU A 8 5.22 24.93 7.46
C LEU A 8 5.68 25.45 6.09
N GLY A 9 5.64 24.58 5.08
CA GLY A 9 6.06 24.93 3.71
C GLY A 9 5.04 25.78 2.94
N ILE A 10 3.86 26.04 3.52
CA ILE A 10 2.84 26.92 2.93
C ILE A 10 2.84 28.26 3.66
N SER A 11 3.10 29.33 2.91
CA SER A 11 3.17 30.69 3.45
C SER A 11 1.84 31.12 4.09
N GLY A 12 1.94 31.86 5.20
CA GLY A 12 0.77 32.36 5.92
C GLY A 12 0.14 31.35 6.88
N PHE A 13 0.74 30.18 7.08
CA PHE A 13 0.35 29.20 8.11
C PHE A 13 1.51 28.91 9.05
N SER A 14 1.16 28.70 10.31
CA SER A 14 2.02 28.26 11.40
C SER A 14 1.48 26.95 11.97
N TYR A 15 2.32 26.18 12.67
CA TYR A 15 1.89 24.93 13.29
C TYR A 15 0.62 25.03 14.16
N PRO A 16 0.42 26.05 15.03
CA PRO A 16 -0.84 26.22 15.76
C PRO A 16 -2.09 26.37 14.88
N ASP A 17 -1.96 26.97 13.68
CA ASP A 17 -3.08 27.14 12.75
C ASP A 17 -3.69 25.78 12.35
N LEU A 18 -2.89 24.70 12.38
CA LEU A 18 -3.36 23.36 12.06
C LEU A 18 -4.33 22.79 13.11
N TYR A 19 -4.55 23.46 14.24
CA TYR A 19 -5.51 23.06 15.27
C TYR A 19 -6.74 23.99 15.33
N ASP A 20 -6.73 25.09 14.58
CA ASP A 20 -7.83 26.07 14.54
C ASP A 20 -8.78 25.79 13.37
N SER A 21 -10.07 25.61 13.67
CA SER A 21 -11.09 25.29 12.65
C SER A 21 -11.23 26.33 11.53
N SER A 22 -11.07 27.62 11.84
CA SER A 22 -11.17 28.70 10.83
C SER A 22 -9.96 28.68 9.91
N ARG A 23 -8.78 28.40 10.48
CA ARG A 23 -7.53 28.30 9.72
C ARG A 23 -7.46 27.02 8.89
N LEU A 24 -8.05 25.92 9.35
CA LEU A 24 -8.23 24.71 8.53
C LEU A 24 -9.13 24.96 7.32
N LYS A 25 -10.16 25.81 7.46
CA LYS A 25 -10.95 26.26 6.30
C LYS A 25 -10.09 27.10 5.35
N ASP A 26 -9.32 28.06 5.86
CA ASP A 26 -8.42 28.87 5.03
C ASP A 26 -7.40 27.98 4.27
N LEU A 27 -6.90 26.92 4.92
CA LEU A 27 -6.00 25.95 4.32
C LEU A 27 -6.68 25.17 3.18
N LEU A 28 -7.96 24.82 3.33
CA LEU A 28 -8.75 24.23 2.24
C LEU A 28 -8.91 25.19 1.06
N ASP A 29 -9.16 26.48 1.32
CA ASP A 29 -9.26 27.48 0.26
C ASP A 29 -7.93 27.62 -0.51
N VAL A 30 -6.78 27.56 0.19
CA VAL A 30 -5.44 27.57 -0.44
C VAL A 30 -5.18 26.29 -1.25
N PHE A 31 -5.60 25.13 -0.74
CA PHE A 31 -5.54 23.88 -1.48
C PHE A 31 -6.34 23.96 -2.79
N ASP A 32 -7.59 24.43 -2.72
CA ASP A 32 -8.49 24.56 -3.87
C ASP A 32 -7.91 25.52 -4.93
N VAL A 33 -7.31 26.65 -4.52
CA VAL A 33 -6.60 27.57 -5.43
C VAL A 33 -5.39 26.89 -6.09
N SER A 34 -4.65 26.07 -5.34
CA SER A 34 -3.52 25.30 -5.87
C SER A 34 -3.97 24.31 -6.94
N VAL A 35 -5.01 23.52 -6.68
CA VAL A 35 -5.54 22.56 -7.65
C VAL A 35 -6.04 23.29 -8.89
N LYS A 36 -6.85 24.34 -8.74
CA LYS A 36 -7.38 25.12 -9.86
C LYS A 36 -6.28 25.69 -10.78
N LYS A 37 -5.12 26.03 -10.21
CA LYS A 37 -3.97 26.53 -10.97
C LYS A 37 -3.31 25.43 -11.81
N HIS A 38 -3.26 24.19 -11.32
CA HIS A 38 -2.61 23.06 -12.01
C HIS A 38 -3.57 22.32 -12.94
N ASP A 39 -4.82 22.14 -12.51
CA ASP A 39 -5.88 21.42 -13.22
C ASP A 39 -7.25 22.04 -12.92
N ALA A 40 -7.66 22.99 -13.77
CA ALA A 40 -8.92 23.71 -13.62
C ALA A 40 -10.15 22.81 -13.90
N ASP A 41 -10.02 21.78 -14.74
CA ASP A 41 -11.12 20.86 -15.05
C ASP A 41 -11.41 19.97 -13.85
N LEU A 42 -10.39 19.32 -13.31
CA LEU A 42 -10.52 18.49 -12.10
C LEU A 42 -11.05 19.31 -10.93
N PHE A 43 -10.55 20.53 -10.73
CA PHE A 43 -11.08 21.42 -9.70
C PHE A 43 -12.59 21.66 -9.86
N ASN A 44 -13.06 22.03 -11.06
CA ASN A 44 -14.47 22.31 -11.30
C ASN A 44 -15.35 21.07 -11.07
N ARG A 45 -14.92 19.91 -11.56
CA ARG A 45 -15.62 18.63 -11.37
C ARG A 45 -15.69 18.25 -9.88
N PHE A 46 -14.58 18.41 -9.16
CA PHE A 46 -14.51 18.10 -7.72
C PHE A 46 -15.29 19.11 -6.87
N ALA A 47 -15.30 20.40 -7.23
CA ALA A 47 -16.12 21.41 -6.57
C ALA A 47 -17.62 21.10 -6.72
N ALA A 48 -18.04 20.67 -7.91
CA ALA A 48 -19.42 20.21 -8.14
C ALA A 48 -19.75 18.97 -7.29
N TYR A 49 -18.84 17.99 -7.21
CA TYR A 49 -18.97 16.82 -6.34
C TYR A 49 -19.10 17.22 -4.85
N ARG A 50 -18.27 18.17 -4.39
CA ARG A 50 -18.36 18.68 -3.02
C ARG A 50 -19.67 19.41 -2.76
N GLN A 51 -20.19 20.15 -3.74
CA GLN A 51 -21.45 20.87 -3.61
C GLN A 51 -22.67 19.94 -3.58
N ASN A 52 -22.70 18.93 -4.45
CA ASN A 52 -23.82 17.99 -4.56
C ASN A 52 -23.69 16.77 -3.64
N GLN A 53 -22.59 16.63 -2.90
CA GLN A 53 -22.34 15.51 -1.98
C GLN A 53 -22.45 14.13 -2.67
N GLY A 54 -22.13 14.05 -3.96
CA GLY A 54 -22.25 12.85 -4.77
C GLY A 54 -23.63 12.61 -5.37
N GLU A 55 -24.63 13.46 -5.08
CA GLU A 55 -25.98 13.32 -5.63
C GLU A 55 -25.95 13.39 -7.17
N GLY A 56 -26.51 12.37 -7.81
CA GLY A 56 -26.58 12.27 -9.27
C GLY A 56 -25.29 11.79 -9.97
N LEU A 57 -24.22 11.50 -9.22
CA LEU A 57 -23.00 10.90 -9.76
C LEU A 57 -23.06 9.37 -9.68
N ALA A 58 -22.56 8.72 -10.73
CA ALA A 58 -22.33 7.28 -10.71
C ALA A 58 -21.15 6.96 -9.75
N PRO A 59 -21.17 5.80 -9.06
CA PRO A 59 -20.08 5.40 -8.16
C PRO A 59 -18.69 5.48 -8.81
N GLU A 60 -18.56 5.06 -10.07
CA GLU A 60 -17.30 5.07 -10.81
C GLU A 60 -16.78 6.50 -11.03
N ALA A 61 -17.68 7.46 -11.23
CA ALA A 61 -17.32 8.87 -11.38
C ALA A 61 -16.83 9.47 -10.05
N ILE A 62 -17.40 9.04 -8.92
CA ILE A 62 -16.92 9.43 -7.59
C ILE A 62 -15.54 8.83 -7.35
N SER A 63 -15.35 7.54 -7.65
CA SER A 63 -14.05 6.87 -7.53
C SER A 63 -12.97 7.53 -8.39
N ASP A 64 -13.27 7.86 -9.65
CA ASP A 64 -12.37 8.60 -10.55
C ASP A 64 -11.95 9.95 -9.94
N LEU A 65 -12.90 10.72 -9.42
CA LEU A 65 -12.60 12.00 -8.75
C LEU A 65 -11.68 11.83 -7.54
N LEU A 66 -11.89 10.79 -6.72
CA LEU A 66 -11.03 10.51 -5.56
C LEU A 66 -9.62 10.08 -5.97
N VAL A 67 -9.50 9.21 -6.97
CA VAL A 67 -8.21 8.75 -7.50
C VAL A 67 -7.43 9.89 -8.13
N CYS A 68 -8.09 10.76 -8.90
CA CYS A 68 -7.45 11.92 -9.53
C CYS A 68 -7.08 13.02 -8.52
N MET A 69 -7.91 13.26 -7.49
CA MET A 69 -7.65 14.30 -6.48
C MET A 69 -6.65 13.86 -5.41
N GLY A 70 -6.56 12.57 -5.10
CA GLY A 70 -5.68 12.01 -4.07
C GLY A 70 -4.22 12.48 -4.18
N PRO A 71 -3.58 12.39 -5.36
CA PRO A 71 -2.21 12.86 -5.56
C PRO A 71 -2.01 14.37 -5.29
N TYR A 72 -3.01 15.20 -5.60
CA TYR A 72 -2.94 16.64 -5.27
C TYR A 72 -2.94 16.87 -3.76
N VAL A 73 -3.74 16.09 -3.01
CA VAL A 73 -3.73 16.13 -1.54
C VAL A 73 -2.37 15.66 -1.01
N GLY A 74 -1.84 14.55 -1.54
CA GLY A 74 -0.53 14.01 -1.15
C GLY A 74 0.59 15.03 -1.32
N GLN A 75 0.68 15.64 -2.51
CA GLN A 75 1.72 16.61 -2.84
C GLN A 75 1.59 17.93 -2.06
N PHE A 76 0.35 18.39 -1.82
CA PHE A 76 0.08 19.58 -1.01
C PHE A 76 0.50 19.37 0.44
N VAL A 77 0.12 18.23 1.04
CA VAL A 77 0.48 17.89 2.42
C VAL A 77 1.99 17.65 2.56
N ALA A 78 2.62 17.01 1.58
CA ALA A 78 4.08 16.86 1.56
C ALA A 78 4.80 18.21 1.52
N THR A 79 4.25 19.19 0.78
CA THR A 79 4.76 20.57 0.78
C THR A 79 4.53 21.24 2.14
N LEU A 80 3.33 21.12 2.71
CA LEU A 80 2.96 21.72 3.99
C LEU A 80 3.91 21.34 5.13
N PHE A 81 4.32 20.07 5.19
CA PHE A 81 5.22 19.57 6.24
C PHE A 81 6.71 19.56 5.85
N GLY A 82 7.06 20.03 4.64
CA GLY A 82 8.45 20.06 4.19
C GLY A 82 9.05 18.67 3.92
N VAL A 83 8.22 17.71 3.50
CA VAL A 83 8.61 16.30 3.25
C VAL A 83 8.51 15.89 1.78
N THR A 84 8.58 16.87 0.88
CA THR A 84 8.44 16.66 -0.57
C THR A 84 9.48 15.68 -1.11
N GLU A 85 10.73 15.75 -0.62
CA GLU A 85 11.79 14.84 -1.05
C GLU A 85 11.52 13.39 -0.64
N GLN A 86 11.04 13.17 0.60
CA GLN A 86 10.71 11.83 1.10
C GLN A 86 9.49 11.25 0.39
N HIS A 87 8.48 12.09 0.12
CA HIS A 87 7.31 11.73 -0.68
C HIS A 87 7.72 11.31 -2.10
N GLN A 88 8.55 12.11 -2.77
CA GLN A 88 9.06 11.79 -4.12
C GLN A 88 9.94 10.54 -4.14
N ALA A 89 10.80 10.34 -3.13
CA ALA A 89 11.63 9.16 -3.01
C ALA A 89 10.80 7.88 -2.81
N GLN A 90 9.75 7.92 -1.98
CA GLN A 90 8.80 6.82 -1.86
C GLN A 90 8.09 6.54 -3.20
N ALA A 91 7.62 7.59 -3.87
CA ALA A 91 6.93 7.46 -5.15
C ALA A 91 7.84 6.85 -6.23
N ALA A 92 9.10 7.28 -6.31
CA ALA A 92 10.08 6.74 -7.24
C ALA A 92 10.33 5.24 -6.97
N LYS A 93 10.55 4.86 -5.71
CA LYS A 93 10.78 3.45 -5.33
C LYS A 93 9.58 2.56 -5.65
N ILE A 94 8.36 3.03 -5.38
CA ILE A 94 7.15 2.25 -5.68
C ILE A 94 6.99 2.08 -7.20
N LYS A 95 7.14 3.16 -7.97
CA LYS A 95 7.03 3.12 -9.43
C LYS A 95 8.09 2.22 -10.05
N ASP A 96 9.32 2.28 -9.56
CA ASP A 96 10.43 1.43 -9.99
C ASP A 96 10.04 -0.04 -9.92
N GLU A 97 9.61 -0.53 -8.75
CA GLU A 97 9.13 -1.92 -8.55
C GLU A 97 8.03 -2.34 -9.54
N PHE A 98 7.07 -1.44 -9.87
CA PHE A 98 6.04 -1.72 -10.88
C PHE A 98 6.58 -1.75 -12.30
N THR A 99 7.49 -0.84 -12.65
CA THR A 99 8.13 -0.79 -13.98
C THR A 99 9.18 -1.88 -14.18
N THR A 100 9.69 -2.49 -13.11
CA THR A 100 10.72 -3.53 -13.12
C THR A 100 10.13 -4.88 -12.69
N ILE A 101 10.10 -5.21 -11.39
CA ILE A 101 9.69 -6.52 -10.83
C ILE A 101 8.36 -6.99 -11.42
N PHE A 102 7.31 -6.17 -11.28
CA PHE A 102 5.96 -6.59 -11.65
C PHE A 102 5.74 -6.55 -13.16
N THR A 103 6.41 -5.64 -13.87
CA THR A 103 6.42 -5.67 -15.35
C THR A 103 7.10 -6.95 -15.85
N TYR A 104 8.30 -7.28 -15.36
CA TYR A 104 9.02 -8.51 -15.69
C TYR A 104 8.18 -9.77 -15.44
N LYS A 105 7.51 -9.84 -14.28
CA LYS A 105 6.56 -10.91 -13.99
C LYS A 105 5.53 -11.07 -15.11
N ASN A 106 4.82 -9.99 -15.44
CA ASN A 106 3.73 -10.00 -16.41
C ASN A 106 4.16 -10.30 -17.86
N VAL A 107 5.30 -9.76 -18.30
CA VAL A 107 5.75 -9.86 -19.70
C VAL A 107 6.64 -11.08 -19.98
N ALA A 108 7.33 -11.60 -18.96
CA ALA A 108 8.24 -12.74 -19.09
C ALA A 108 7.77 -13.96 -18.29
N VAL A 109 7.66 -13.83 -16.96
CA VAL A 109 7.47 -14.98 -16.05
C VAL A 109 6.12 -15.67 -16.26
N ASP A 110 5.04 -14.88 -16.40
CA ASP A 110 3.67 -15.38 -16.60
C ASP A 110 3.52 -16.29 -17.83
N LYS A 111 4.44 -16.19 -18.79
CA LYS A 111 4.39 -16.94 -20.06
C LYS A 111 5.26 -18.18 -20.06
N LEU A 112 6.13 -18.37 -19.07
CA LEU A 112 7.17 -19.41 -19.10
C LEU A 112 6.59 -20.82 -19.23
N ASN A 113 5.56 -21.15 -18.43
CA ASN A 113 4.92 -22.47 -18.48
C ASN A 113 4.21 -22.77 -19.81
N LEU A 114 3.88 -21.74 -20.59
CA LEU A 114 3.37 -21.91 -21.95
C LEU A 114 4.51 -22.05 -22.97
N VAL A 115 5.59 -21.29 -22.80
CA VAL A 115 6.74 -21.25 -23.71
C VAL A 115 7.55 -22.54 -23.64
N TYR A 116 7.87 -23.02 -22.44
CA TYR A 116 8.69 -24.21 -22.20
C TYR A 116 7.85 -25.40 -21.74
N LYS A 117 6.62 -25.48 -22.27
CA LYS A 117 5.72 -26.58 -21.94
C LYS A 117 6.40 -27.91 -22.28
N ASP A 118 6.38 -28.83 -21.32
CA ASP A 118 6.95 -30.18 -21.43
C ASP A 118 8.49 -30.23 -21.53
N GLU A 119 9.19 -29.12 -21.26
CA GLU A 119 10.66 -29.09 -21.18
C GLU A 119 11.18 -29.43 -19.78
N ASP A 120 12.26 -30.24 -19.73
CA ASP A 120 12.99 -30.58 -18.51
C ASP A 120 14.27 -29.75 -18.37
N VAL A 121 14.29 -28.87 -17.37
CA VAL A 121 15.44 -28.00 -17.04
C VAL A 121 16.72 -28.77 -16.70
N ASN A 122 16.65 -30.07 -16.40
CA ASN A 122 17.84 -30.89 -16.15
C ASN A 122 18.60 -31.26 -17.42
N ALA A 123 17.95 -31.20 -18.58
CA ALA A 123 18.60 -31.42 -19.87
C ALA A 123 19.35 -30.17 -20.39
N TRP A 124 19.18 -29.02 -19.73
CA TRP A 124 19.76 -27.75 -20.16
C TRP A 124 21.16 -27.53 -19.58
N ASP A 125 22.03 -26.85 -20.34
CA ASP A 125 23.30 -26.34 -19.82
C ASP A 125 23.05 -25.10 -18.95
N LYS A 126 22.87 -25.35 -17.66
CA LYS A 126 22.59 -24.33 -16.64
C LYS A 126 23.71 -23.28 -16.56
N SER A 127 24.96 -23.69 -16.74
CA SER A 127 26.10 -22.79 -16.68
C SER A 127 26.12 -21.84 -17.87
N ALA A 128 25.91 -22.38 -19.09
CA ALA A 128 25.85 -21.57 -20.29
C ALA A 128 24.68 -20.57 -20.26
N ILE A 129 23.50 -20.98 -19.79
CA ILE A 129 22.33 -20.09 -19.66
C ILE A 129 22.63 -18.93 -18.71
N ASN A 130 23.19 -19.22 -17.53
CA ASN A 130 23.54 -18.20 -16.55
C ASN A 130 24.60 -17.23 -17.10
N GLN A 131 25.68 -17.76 -17.68
CA GLN A 131 26.75 -16.93 -18.26
C GLN A 131 26.25 -16.04 -19.40
N ARG A 132 25.37 -16.57 -20.26
CA ARG A 132 24.78 -15.82 -21.37
C ARG A 132 23.88 -14.70 -20.86
N PHE A 133 23.08 -14.94 -19.83
CA PHE A 133 22.28 -13.89 -19.20
C PHE A 133 23.17 -12.82 -18.54
N ASP A 134 24.17 -13.22 -17.76
CA ASP A 134 25.08 -12.28 -17.10
C ASP A 134 25.87 -11.43 -18.12
N LEU A 135 26.27 -12.03 -19.24
CA LEU A 135 26.92 -11.31 -20.33
C LEU A 135 25.99 -10.30 -21.00
N LEU A 136 24.71 -10.62 -21.16
CA LEU A 136 23.69 -9.67 -21.65
C LEU A 136 23.53 -8.49 -20.69
N VAL A 137 23.46 -8.76 -19.38
CA VAL A 137 23.37 -7.72 -18.35
C VAL A 137 24.59 -6.81 -18.40
N ALA A 138 25.80 -7.38 -18.36
CA ALA A 138 27.05 -6.63 -18.37
C ALA A 138 27.25 -5.79 -19.65
N ALA A 139 26.80 -6.31 -20.81
CA ALA A 139 26.98 -5.61 -22.08
C ALA A 139 25.96 -4.49 -22.32
N CYS A 140 24.70 -4.66 -21.91
CA CYS A 140 23.60 -3.78 -22.30
C CYS A 140 22.94 -3.02 -21.15
N PHE A 141 23.13 -3.45 -19.90
CA PHE A 141 22.40 -2.93 -18.75
C PHE A 141 23.35 -2.62 -17.58
N PRO A 142 24.28 -1.65 -17.73
CA PRO A 142 25.30 -1.36 -16.72
C PRO A 142 24.72 -0.99 -15.35
N GLU A 143 23.56 -0.32 -15.33
CA GLU A 143 22.88 0.01 -14.07
C GLU A 143 22.30 -1.24 -13.38
N ALA A 144 21.83 -2.22 -14.15
CA ALA A 144 21.35 -3.49 -13.58
C ALA A 144 22.54 -4.34 -13.12
N ASP A 145 23.67 -4.29 -13.83
CA ASP A 145 24.89 -4.99 -13.44
C ASP A 145 25.47 -4.50 -12.11
N ALA A 146 25.32 -3.20 -11.82
CA ALA A 146 25.70 -2.59 -10.55
C ALA A 146 24.69 -2.81 -9.41
N ASP A 147 23.55 -3.44 -9.68
CA ASP A 147 22.47 -3.60 -8.70
C ASP A 147 22.72 -4.78 -7.76
N SER A 148 22.74 -4.50 -6.45
CA SER A 148 22.94 -5.50 -5.41
C SER A 148 21.69 -6.32 -5.08
N ASP A 149 20.50 -5.84 -5.45
CA ASP A 149 19.27 -6.62 -5.34
C ASP A 149 19.14 -7.54 -6.56
N LEU A 150 19.42 -8.82 -6.37
CA LEU A 150 19.45 -9.81 -7.46
C LEU A 150 18.12 -9.95 -8.19
N GLU A 151 17.00 -9.82 -7.47
CA GLU A 151 15.68 -9.88 -8.09
C GLU A 151 15.45 -8.65 -8.96
N HIS A 152 15.80 -7.47 -8.43
CA HIS A 152 15.68 -6.22 -9.16
C HIS A 152 16.59 -6.17 -10.39
N ARG A 153 17.87 -6.57 -10.26
CA ARG A 153 18.82 -6.73 -11.36
C ARG A 153 18.22 -7.48 -12.55
N VAL A 154 17.67 -8.67 -12.30
CA VAL A 154 17.08 -9.51 -13.34
C VAL A 154 15.83 -8.86 -13.92
N ALA A 155 14.96 -8.35 -13.06
CA ALA A 155 13.70 -7.78 -13.48
C ALA A 155 13.87 -6.53 -14.35
N ARG A 156 14.88 -5.69 -14.10
CA ARG A 156 15.19 -4.53 -14.96
C ARG A 156 15.46 -4.96 -16.40
N VAL A 157 16.29 -5.98 -16.58
CA VAL A 157 16.61 -6.53 -17.91
C VAL A 157 15.40 -7.21 -18.54
N GLY A 158 14.70 -8.05 -17.76
CA GLY A 158 13.54 -8.78 -18.24
C GLY A 158 12.34 -7.89 -18.59
N ALA A 159 12.11 -6.82 -17.83
CA ALA A 159 11.08 -5.82 -18.12
C ALA A 159 11.41 -5.04 -19.39
N ALA A 160 12.65 -4.54 -19.52
CA ALA A 160 13.08 -3.78 -20.69
C ALA A 160 12.94 -4.59 -22.00
N ILE A 161 13.47 -5.81 -22.03
CA ILE A 161 13.40 -6.69 -23.20
C ILE A 161 11.98 -7.18 -23.43
N GLY A 162 11.24 -7.53 -22.37
CA GLY A 162 9.88 -8.03 -22.46
C GLY A 162 8.89 -6.99 -22.98
N LEU A 163 9.03 -5.72 -22.60
CA LEU A 163 8.23 -4.62 -23.16
C LEU A 163 8.52 -4.39 -24.66
N LEU A 164 9.79 -4.44 -25.08
CA LEU A 164 10.14 -4.41 -26.52
C LEU A 164 9.53 -5.61 -27.26
N SER A 165 9.60 -6.82 -26.68
CA SER A 165 8.99 -8.01 -27.27
C SER A 165 7.48 -7.86 -27.41
N ALA A 166 6.81 -7.29 -26.40
CA ALA A 166 5.38 -7.01 -26.44
C ALA A 166 5.02 -5.98 -27.52
N HIS A 167 5.84 -4.91 -27.68
CA HIS A 167 5.68 -3.92 -28.74
C HIS A 167 5.68 -4.57 -30.13
N TYR A 168 6.74 -5.30 -30.50
CA TYR A 168 6.82 -5.91 -31.83
C TYR A 168 5.73 -6.98 -32.07
N LYS A 169 5.28 -7.68 -31.01
CA LYS A 169 4.13 -8.60 -31.09
C LYS A 169 2.80 -7.87 -31.35
N LEU A 170 2.63 -6.64 -30.87
CA LEU A 170 1.44 -5.82 -31.17
C LEU A 170 1.50 -5.27 -32.58
N VAL A 171 2.65 -4.72 -32.99
CA VAL A 171 2.86 -4.18 -34.35
C VAL A 171 2.66 -5.27 -35.41
N ALA A 172 3.17 -6.48 -35.19
CA ALA A 172 2.95 -7.63 -36.10
C ALA A 172 1.48 -8.03 -36.23
N LYS A 173 0.63 -7.68 -35.25
CA LYS A 173 -0.82 -7.88 -35.29
C LYS A 173 -1.60 -6.68 -35.85
N GLY A 174 -0.90 -5.66 -36.36
CA GLY A 174 -1.50 -4.42 -36.83
C GLY A 174 -2.15 -3.59 -35.72
N LYS A 175 -1.69 -3.74 -34.47
CA LYS A 175 -2.18 -2.97 -33.32
C LYS A 175 -1.20 -1.86 -32.96
N GLU A 176 -1.73 -0.75 -32.46
CA GLU A 176 -0.92 0.32 -31.88
C GLU A 176 -0.23 -0.13 -30.59
N SER A 177 0.92 0.47 -30.31
CA SER A 177 1.71 0.25 -29.09
C SER A 177 2.25 1.58 -28.61
N ASP A 178 2.15 1.81 -27.30
CA ASP A 178 2.61 3.04 -26.65
C ASP A 178 4.13 3.08 -26.39
N TYR A 179 4.88 2.08 -26.85
CA TYR A 179 6.34 2.04 -26.67
C TYR A 179 7.00 3.07 -27.58
N ALA A 180 7.58 4.12 -26.99
CA ALA A 180 8.26 5.16 -27.74
C ALA A 180 9.63 4.70 -28.26
N ASN A 181 9.93 5.01 -29.53
CA ASN A 181 11.25 4.82 -30.15
C ASN A 181 11.81 3.37 -30.08
N ALA A 182 10.97 2.35 -30.26
CA ALA A 182 11.38 0.94 -30.14
C ALA A 182 12.53 0.54 -31.08
N ASP A 183 12.53 1.00 -32.34
CA ASP A 183 13.60 0.70 -33.31
C ASP A 183 14.93 1.32 -32.89
N GLY A 184 14.91 2.54 -32.34
CA GLY A 184 16.09 3.20 -31.81
C GLY A 184 16.69 2.44 -30.63
N THR A 185 15.87 2.02 -29.67
CA THR A 185 16.30 1.18 -28.55
C THR A 185 16.88 -0.15 -29.02
N VAL A 186 16.30 -0.78 -30.06
CA VAL A 186 16.85 -2.00 -30.65
C VAL A 186 18.23 -1.76 -31.26
N GLN A 187 18.42 -0.65 -31.97
CA GLN A 187 19.71 -0.31 -32.55
C GLN A 187 20.77 -0.08 -31.46
N GLU A 188 20.43 0.63 -30.38
CA GLU A 188 21.33 0.85 -29.23
C GLU A 188 21.75 -0.47 -28.57
N LEU A 189 20.80 -1.38 -28.31
CA LEU A 189 21.10 -2.71 -27.75
C LEU A 189 22.01 -3.51 -28.69
N ARG A 190 21.76 -3.46 -30.00
CA ARG A 190 22.58 -4.16 -31.00
C ARG A 190 24.00 -3.61 -31.03
N ASP A 191 24.17 -2.29 -30.98
CA ASP A 191 25.47 -1.62 -30.99
C ASP A 191 26.26 -1.97 -29.72
N MET A 192 25.62 -1.93 -28.55
CA MET A 192 26.23 -2.33 -27.28
C MET A 192 26.72 -3.79 -27.30
N LEU A 193 25.91 -4.72 -27.80
CA LEU A 193 26.33 -6.13 -27.96
C LEU A 193 27.48 -6.28 -28.95
N SER A 194 27.47 -5.52 -30.06
CA SER A 194 28.48 -5.59 -31.11
C SER A 194 29.84 -5.03 -30.68
N VAL A 195 29.86 -4.04 -29.78
CA VAL A 195 31.08 -3.44 -29.25
C VAL A 195 31.66 -4.26 -28.09
N HIS A 196 30.83 -4.93 -27.30
CA HIS A 196 31.32 -5.69 -26.15
C HIS A 196 32.06 -6.98 -26.59
N PRO A 197 33.36 -7.17 -26.24
CA PRO A 197 34.22 -8.19 -26.87
C PRO A 197 33.71 -9.62 -26.78
N GLN A 198 33.15 -10.00 -25.63
CA GLN A 198 32.60 -11.35 -25.42
C GLN A 198 31.17 -11.46 -25.97
N ALA A 199 30.38 -10.39 -25.89
CA ALA A 199 28.98 -10.43 -26.30
C ALA A 199 28.85 -10.44 -27.82
N ALA A 200 29.74 -9.75 -28.54
CA ALA A 200 29.80 -9.77 -29.99
C ALA A 200 30.00 -11.18 -30.56
N VAL A 201 30.70 -12.05 -29.83
CA VAL A 201 30.91 -13.46 -30.19
C VAL A 201 29.70 -14.29 -29.78
N GLU A 202 29.29 -14.22 -28.53
CA GLU A 202 28.20 -15.04 -27.96
C GLU A 202 26.84 -14.76 -28.61
N PHE A 203 26.56 -13.49 -28.93
CA PHE A 203 25.29 -13.05 -29.53
C PHE A 203 25.38 -12.84 -31.04
N LYS A 204 26.42 -13.34 -31.72
CA LYS A 204 26.62 -13.13 -33.17
C LYS A 204 25.37 -13.45 -34.02
N GLU A 205 24.68 -14.54 -33.71
CA GLU A 205 23.46 -14.94 -34.41
C GLU A 205 22.27 -14.01 -34.13
N VAL A 206 22.16 -13.50 -32.91
CA VAL A 206 21.12 -12.53 -32.52
C VAL A 206 21.41 -11.18 -33.17
N ILE A 207 22.64 -10.68 -33.08
CA ILE A 207 23.11 -9.44 -33.72
C ILE A 207 22.91 -9.48 -35.24
N GLY A 208 23.03 -10.65 -35.86
CA GLY A 208 22.85 -10.84 -37.29
C GLY A 208 21.39 -10.78 -37.79
N GLN A 209 20.39 -10.81 -36.90
CA GLN A 209 18.97 -10.76 -37.28
C GLN A 209 18.64 -9.40 -37.89
N LEU A 210 18.14 -9.33 -39.13
CA LEU A 210 17.88 -8.06 -39.79
C LEU A 210 16.61 -7.38 -39.29
N GLU A 211 15.58 -8.18 -38.99
CA GLU A 211 14.31 -7.66 -38.46
C GLU A 211 14.44 -7.35 -36.96
N PRO A 212 14.03 -6.14 -36.50
CA PRO A 212 14.05 -5.77 -35.09
C PRO A 212 13.30 -6.77 -34.19
N ALA A 213 12.18 -7.31 -34.67
CA ALA A 213 11.38 -8.29 -33.95
C ALA A 213 12.15 -9.59 -33.67
N ASP A 214 12.92 -10.09 -34.64
CA ASP A 214 13.70 -11.32 -34.52
C ASP A 214 14.91 -11.11 -33.60
N PHE A 215 15.56 -9.94 -33.68
CA PHE A 215 16.61 -9.54 -32.73
C PHE A 215 16.10 -9.54 -31.29
N VAL A 216 14.98 -8.86 -31.04
CA VAL A 216 14.38 -8.80 -29.69
C VAL A 216 13.91 -10.17 -29.23
N GLN A 217 13.37 -11.01 -30.10
CA GLN A 217 12.98 -12.37 -29.74
C GLN A 217 14.17 -13.23 -29.34
N GLY A 218 15.35 -13.04 -29.95
CA GLY A 218 16.60 -13.68 -29.53
C GLY A 218 17.06 -13.25 -28.13
N LEU A 219 16.92 -11.97 -27.78
CA LEU A 219 17.20 -11.49 -26.42
C LEU A 219 16.14 -11.98 -25.42
N MET A 220 14.88 -12.04 -25.83
CA MET A 220 13.80 -12.54 -24.99
C MET A 220 13.99 -14.03 -24.65
N ASP A 221 14.47 -14.85 -25.58
CA ASP A 221 14.82 -16.26 -25.31
C ASP A 221 15.86 -16.37 -24.18
N VAL A 222 16.88 -15.51 -24.17
CA VAL A 222 17.91 -15.48 -23.12
C VAL A 222 17.29 -15.19 -21.75
N VAL A 223 16.44 -14.15 -21.67
CA VAL A 223 15.69 -13.82 -20.45
C VAL A 223 14.82 -15.01 -20.02
N GLN A 224 14.00 -15.54 -20.93
CA GLN A 224 13.03 -16.58 -20.61
C GLN A 224 13.69 -17.89 -20.17
N ARG A 225 14.80 -18.30 -20.79
CA ARG A 225 15.55 -19.51 -20.38
C ARG A 225 16.12 -19.34 -18.98
N TRP A 226 16.72 -18.18 -18.70
CA TRP A 226 17.20 -17.87 -17.36
C TRP A 226 16.06 -17.89 -16.35
N SER A 227 14.93 -17.24 -16.66
CA SER A 227 13.76 -17.17 -15.79
C SER A 227 13.14 -18.54 -15.52
N TYR A 228 13.06 -19.43 -16.52
CA TYR A 228 12.51 -20.77 -16.35
C TYR A 228 13.41 -21.66 -15.48
N LEU A 229 14.73 -21.53 -15.63
CA LEU A 229 15.70 -22.15 -14.75
C LEU A 229 15.56 -21.63 -13.31
N ALA A 230 15.43 -20.32 -13.13
CA ALA A 230 15.24 -19.66 -11.84
C ALA A 230 13.93 -20.09 -11.15
N GLN A 231 12.84 -20.24 -11.90
CA GLN A 231 11.54 -20.71 -11.39
C GLN A 231 11.64 -22.12 -10.77
N HIS A 232 12.51 -22.97 -11.31
CA HIS A 232 12.74 -24.33 -10.80
C HIS A 232 13.83 -24.42 -9.73
N ASN A 233 14.45 -23.29 -9.36
CA ASN A 233 15.40 -23.20 -8.27
C ASN A 233 14.69 -22.79 -6.97
N PRO A 234 14.63 -23.64 -5.92
CA PRO A 234 13.92 -23.32 -4.68
C PRO A 234 14.40 -22.04 -3.98
N GLU A 235 15.68 -21.68 -4.13
CA GLU A 235 16.27 -20.49 -3.51
C GLU A 235 15.89 -19.19 -4.25
N ILE A 236 15.42 -19.28 -5.50
CA ILE A 236 15.01 -18.15 -6.31
C ILE A 236 13.48 -18.18 -6.48
N GLY A 237 12.95 -19.18 -7.19
CA GLY A 237 11.53 -19.32 -7.48
C GLY A 237 10.64 -19.42 -6.24
N GLY A 238 11.17 -19.94 -5.13
CA GLY A 238 10.44 -20.02 -3.85
C GLY A 238 10.49 -18.76 -2.99
N LYS A 239 11.31 -17.75 -3.35
CA LYS A 239 11.55 -16.56 -2.52
C LYS A 239 11.25 -15.24 -3.23
N TRP A 240 11.50 -15.16 -4.53
CA TRP A 240 11.33 -13.94 -5.31
C TRP A 240 9.86 -13.70 -5.67
N LEU A 241 9.40 -12.47 -5.50
CA LEU A 241 8.00 -12.09 -5.69
C LEU A 241 7.59 -11.99 -7.17
N SER A 242 8.56 -11.83 -8.06
CA SER A 242 8.42 -11.97 -9.51
C SER A 242 7.98 -13.39 -9.93
N PHE A 243 8.22 -14.42 -9.11
CA PHE A 243 7.76 -15.80 -9.33
C PHE A 243 6.58 -16.21 -8.45
N LYS A 244 6.11 -15.33 -7.54
CA LYS A 244 4.96 -15.61 -6.67
C LYS A 244 3.65 -15.47 -7.45
N PHE A 245 2.85 -16.54 -7.49
CA PHE A 245 1.51 -16.53 -8.07
C PHE A 245 0.45 -16.88 -7.01
N PRO A 246 -0.78 -16.34 -7.11
CA PRO A 246 -1.87 -16.71 -6.20
C PRO A 246 -2.15 -18.21 -6.29
N GLU A 247 -2.17 -18.89 -5.15
CA GLU A 247 -2.44 -20.32 -5.11
C GLU A 247 -3.93 -20.61 -5.19
N LYS A 248 -4.30 -21.82 -5.61
CA LYS A 248 -5.69 -22.26 -5.56
C LYS A 248 -6.08 -22.53 -4.11
N ARG A 249 -7.28 -22.09 -3.72
CA ARG A 249 -7.80 -22.38 -2.38
C ARG A 249 -8.63 -23.65 -2.39
N ASP A 250 -8.19 -24.62 -1.60
CA ASP A 250 -8.99 -25.77 -1.22
C ASP A 250 -9.64 -25.50 0.14
N PHE A 251 -10.97 -25.31 0.15
CA PHE A 251 -11.71 -25.01 1.37
C PHE A 251 -11.76 -26.19 2.35
N ASP A 252 -11.54 -27.42 1.87
CA ASP A 252 -11.45 -28.61 2.70
C ASP A 252 -10.04 -28.78 3.30
N HIS A 253 -9.03 -28.09 2.76
CA HIS A 253 -7.62 -28.17 3.17
C HIS A 253 -6.93 -26.81 3.26
N LEU A 254 -7.57 -25.83 3.94
CA LEU A 254 -7.05 -24.45 4.05
C LEU A 254 -5.76 -24.29 4.87
N VAL A 255 -5.42 -25.29 5.68
CA VAL A 255 -4.24 -25.25 6.55
C VAL A 255 -3.46 -26.53 6.36
N GLU A 256 -2.25 -26.42 5.83
CA GLU A 256 -1.34 -27.55 5.71
C GLU A 256 -0.96 -28.08 7.11
N HIS A 257 -1.01 -29.39 7.26
CA HIS A 257 -0.66 -30.06 8.51
C HIS A 257 -0.08 -31.45 8.27
N ASP A 258 0.85 -31.83 9.13
CA ASP A 258 1.36 -33.20 9.23
C ASP A 258 0.56 -33.98 10.28
N ILE A 259 0.46 -35.30 10.10
CA ILE A 259 0.04 -36.21 11.16
C ILE A 259 1.29 -36.65 11.92
N VAL A 260 1.46 -36.13 13.13
CA VAL A 260 2.60 -36.45 14.00
C VAL A 260 2.19 -37.50 15.03
N ASN A 261 2.88 -38.63 15.04
CA ASN A 261 2.70 -39.66 16.06
C ASN A 261 3.33 -39.21 17.40
N LYS A 262 2.55 -39.24 18.48
CA LYS A 262 2.96 -38.90 19.86
C LYS A 262 3.01 -40.13 20.78
N GLY A 263 3.04 -41.33 20.22
CA GLY A 263 3.04 -42.60 20.95
C GLY A 263 1.62 -43.08 21.21
N GLU A 264 0.92 -42.45 22.16
CA GLU A 264 -0.43 -42.85 22.58
C GLU A 264 -1.54 -42.28 21.68
N PHE A 265 -1.23 -41.24 20.92
CA PHE A 265 -2.16 -40.58 20.00
C PHE A 265 -1.42 -39.99 18.79
N THR A 266 -2.17 -39.62 17.77
CA THR A 266 -1.69 -38.81 16.64
C THR A 266 -2.24 -37.40 16.76
N ALA A 267 -1.46 -36.41 16.30
CA ALA A 267 -1.85 -35.01 16.32
C ALA A 267 -1.62 -34.38 14.96
N TRP A 268 -2.56 -33.52 14.55
CA TRP A 268 -2.32 -32.61 13.43
C TRP A 268 -1.44 -31.46 13.90
N MET A 269 -0.32 -31.25 13.21
CA MET A 269 0.62 -30.19 13.52
C MET A 269 1.14 -29.59 12.21
N GLY A 270 1.18 -28.26 12.09
CA GLY A 270 1.80 -27.60 10.93
C GLY A 270 3.29 -27.97 10.78
N GLU A 271 3.89 -27.67 9.63
CA GLU A 271 5.29 -28.02 9.34
C GLU A 271 6.25 -27.55 10.44
N LEU A 272 7.21 -28.40 10.83
CA LEU A 272 8.13 -28.13 11.94
C LEU A 272 8.86 -26.78 11.82
N ASN A 273 9.30 -26.43 10.61
CA ASN A 273 10.03 -25.19 10.33
C ASN A 273 9.18 -23.93 10.53
N HIS A 274 7.85 -24.05 10.42
CA HIS A 274 6.90 -22.96 10.62
C HIS A 274 6.36 -22.86 12.04
N ARG A 275 6.68 -23.82 12.93
CA ARG A 275 6.21 -23.81 14.33
C ARG A 275 6.93 -22.73 15.13
N ARG A 276 6.17 -21.74 15.61
CA ARG A 276 6.67 -20.70 16.53
C ARG A 276 6.30 -21.04 17.97
N ARG A 277 7.26 -20.96 18.89
CA ARG A 277 6.99 -21.03 20.34
C ARG A 277 6.41 -19.69 20.79
N ARG A 278 5.40 -19.73 21.65
CA ARG A 278 4.87 -18.53 22.31
C ARG A 278 5.81 -18.17 23.45
N ASP A 279 6.83 -17.38 23.14
CA ASP A 279 7.82 -16.91 24.10
C ASP A 279 7.84 -15.38 24.15
N GLY A 280 7.74 -14.84 25.36
CA GLY A 280 7.64 -13.40 25.61
C GLY A 280 6.39 -12.71 25.05
N PHE A 281 6.41 -11.39 25.12
CA PHE A 281 5.32 -10.52 24.65
C PHE A 281 5.77 -9.51 23.58
N LYS A 282 6.93 -9.73 22.96
CA LYS A 282 7.42 -8.94 21.81
C LYS A 282 6.49 -9.07 20.61
N LEU A 283 6.51 -8.08 19.72
CA LEU A 283 5.81 -8.18 18.44
C LEU A 283 6.36 -9.39 17.66
N THR A 284 5.48 -10.33 17.32
CA THR A 284 5.86 -11.60 16.66
C THR A 284 5.55 -11.65 15.17
N ASP A 285 4.92 -10.61 14.65
CA ASP A 285 4.64 -10.44 13.23
C ASP A 285 5.05 -9.03 12.79
N PRO A 286 6.15 -8.89 12.02
CA PRO A 286 6.65 -7.60 11.57
C PRO A 286 5.86 -7.01 10.39
N ARG A 287 4.81 -7.69 9.90
CA ARG A 287 4.09 -7.40 8.64
C ARG A 287 4.94 -7.67 7.40
N PHE A 288 4.33 -7.46 6.24
CA PHE A 288 5.02 -7.47 4.96
C PHE A 288 6.00 -6.29 4.84
N ASN A 289 7.12 -6.53 4.17
CA ASN A 289 7.98 -5.47 3.66
C ASN A 289 7.36 -4.77 2.44
N GLN A 290 7.99 -3.70 1.95
CA GLN A 290 7.45 -2.91 0.85
C GLN A 290 7.15 -3.75 -0.40
N ARG A 291 8.09 -4.59 -0.87
CA ARG A 291 7.90 -5.36 -2.10
C ARG A 291 6.80 -6.39 -1.95
N GLU A 292 6.71 -7.04 -0.78
CA GLU A 292 5.62 -7.98 -0.46
C GLU A 292 4.25 -7.28 -0.50
N VAL A 293 4.14 -6.06 0.03
CA VAL A 293 2.91 -5.27 -0.08
C VAL A 293 2.61 -4.89 -1.52
N LEU A 294 3.61 -4.42 -2.28
CA LEU A 294 3.42 -4.05 -3.68
C LEU A 294 3.04 -5.25 -4.56
N SER A 295 3.46 -6.47 -4.19
CA SER A 295 3.01 -7.70 -4.83
C SER A 295 1.50 -7.91 -4.66
N GLU A 296 0.95 -7.60 -3.49
CA GLU A 296 -0.50 -7.64 -3.25
C GLU A 296 -1.24 -6.49 -3.97
N VAL A 297 -0.62 -5.30 -4.05
CA VAL A 297 -1.15 -4.18 -4.84
C VAL A 297 -1.21 -4.54 -6.33
N ASP A 298 -0.21 -5.24 -6.86
CA ASP A 298 -0.17 -5.73 -8.24
C ASP A 298 -1.21 -6.82 -8.52
N HIS A 299 -1.47 -7.69 -7.54
CA HIS A 299 -2.52 -8.72 -7.63
C HIS A 299 -3.93 -8.12 -7.72
N CYS A 300 -4.12 -6.90 -7.21
CA CYS A 300 -5.40 -6.19 -7.27
C CYS A 300 -5.75 -5.75 -8.71
N ILE A 301 -6.99 -6.02 -9.16
CA ILE A 301 -7.48 -5.70 -10.52
C ILE A 301 -8.32 -4.42 -10.60
N TYR A 302 -8.21 -3.58 -9.57
CA TYR A 302 -8.85 -2.27 -9.45
C TYR A 302 -10.35 -2.23 -9.81
N CYS A 303 -11.18 -2.99 -9.09
CA CYS A 303 -12.59 -3.23 -9.45
C CYS A 303 -13.52 -2.00 -9.41
N HIS A 304 -13.11 -0.88 -8.79
CA HIS A 304 -13.94 0.33 -8.66
C HIS A 304 -14.27 0.97 -10.02
N GLU A 305 -13.40 0.82 -11.02
CA GLU A 305 -13.61 1.35 -12.39
C GLU A 305 -14.86 0.78 -13.08
N ARG A 306 -15.42 -0.30 -12.54
CA ARG A 306 -16.58 -1.02 -13.08
C ARG A 306 -17.72 -1.17 -12.06
N ASP A 307 -17.62 -0.50 -10.90
CA ASP A 307 -18.56 -0.65 -9.77
C ASP A 307 -18.73 -2.13 -9.34
N THR A 308 -17.61 -2.87 -9.31
CA THR A 308 -17.59 -4.31 -9.00
C THR A 308 -16.67 -4.66 -7.84
N ASP A 309 -16.27 -3.67 -7.05
CA ASP A 309 -15.39 -3.74 -5.88
C ASP A 309 -16.07 -4.42 -4.69
N SER A 310 -16.28 -5.72 -4.80
CA SER A 310 -16.89 -6.54 -3.76
C SER A 310 -16.07 -6.62 -2.45
N CYS A 311 -14.79 -6.26 -2.47
CA CYS A 311 -14.00 -6.11 -1.25
C CYS A 311 -14.47 -4.93 -0.39
N SER A 312 -15.05 -3.90 -1.01
CA SER A 312 -15.69 -2.79 -0.31
C SER A 312 -17.18 -3.11 -0.08
N LYS A 313 -17.93 -3.33 -1.16
CA LYS A 313 -19.41 -3.37 -1.16
C LYS A 313 -20.03 -4.76 -0.93
N GLY A 314 -19.20 -5.79 -0.76
CA GLY A 314 -19.64 -7.18 -0.64
C GLY A 314 -20.03 -7.83 -1.97
N MET A 315 -20.28 -9.14 -1.95
CA MET A 315 -20.69 -9.90 -3.14
C MET A 315 -22.21 -10.06 -3.18
N ILE A 316 -22.90 -9.15 -3.84
CA ILE A 316 -24.37 -9.19 -3.94
C ILE A 316 -24.82 -10.13 -5.08
N ASN A 317 -25.79 -10.99 -4.79
CA ASN A 317 -26.48 -11.77 -5.81
C ASN A 317 -27.54 -10.90 -6.51
N LYS A 318 -27.31 -10.55 -7.76
CA LYS A 318 -28.20 -9.70 -8.57
C LYS A 318 -29.65 -10.20 -8.70
N LYS A 319 -29.91 -11.50 -8.49
CA LYS A 319 -31.28 -12.07 -8.57
C LYS A 319 -32.05 -11.97 -7.26
N THR A 320 -31.37 -12.16 -6.13
CA THR A 320 -32.02 -12.20 -4.80
C THR A 320 -31.81 -10.93 -3.99
N ASN A 321 -30.89 -10.07 -4.41
CA ASN A 321 -30.44 -8.88 -3.69
C ASN A 321 -29.91 -9.19 -2.27
N LEU A 322 -29.39 -10.40 -2.08
CA LEU A 322 -28.74 -10.84 -0.83
C LEU A 322 -27.24 -11.02 -1.06
N PHE A 323 -26.45 -10.85 -0.01
CA PHE A 323 -25.03 -11.19 -0.03
C PHE A 323 -24.83 -12.69 -0.25
N LYS A 324 -23.78 -13.05 -0.99
CA LYS A 324 -23.35 -14.43 -1.15
C LYS A 324 -22.78 -14.97 0.16
N VAL A 325 -22.97 -16.27 0.36
CA VAL A 325 -22.35 -17.04 1.44
C VAL A 325 -21.21 -17.84 0.83
N ASP A 326 -20.03 -17.79 1.43
CA ASP A 326 -18.85 -18.53 0.98
C ASP A 326 -18.93 -20.03 1.35
N PRO A 327 -18.00 -20.88 0.87
CA PRO A 327 -18.01 -22.30 1.21
C PRO A 327 -17.86 -22.63 2.71
N LEU A 328 -17.42 -21.68 3.53
CA LEU A 328 -17.31 -21.81 5.00
C LEU A 328 -18.57 -21.35 5.73
N GLY A 329 -19.61 -20.93 5.01
CA GLY A 329 -20.85 -20.42 5.61
C GLY A 329 -20.79 -18.94 6.03
N VAL A 330 -19.76 -18.19 5.61
CA VAL A 330 -19.59 -16.78 5.95
C VAL A 330 -20.28 -15.89 4.92
N THR A 331 -21.06 -14.90 5.39
CA THR A 331 -21.68 -13.91 4.50
C THR A 331 -20.63 -12.90 4.04
N THR A 332 -20.52 -12.72 2.73
CA THR A 332 -19.50 -11.87 2.09
C THR A 332 -19.97 -10.43 1.94
N THR A 333 -19.98 -9.69 3.05
CA THR A 333 -20.46 -8.30 3.12
C THR A 333 -19.46 -7.26 2.63
N GLY A 334 -18.17 -7.61 2.47
CA GLY A 334 -17.12 -6.65 2.14
C GLY A 334 -16.63 -5.90 3.39
N CYS A 335 -16.00 -4.74 3.20
CA CYS A 335 -15.51 -3.91 4.29
C CYS A 335 -16.70 -3.34 5.09
N PRO A 336 -16.76 -3.51 6.43
CA PRO A 336 -17.84 -2.95 7.23
C PRO A 336 -17.95 -1.41 7.20
N LEU A 337 -16.93 -0.73 6.68
CA LEU A 337 -16.87 0.73 6.56
C LEU A 337 -17.11 1.21 5.12
N ASP A 338 -17.36 0.30 4.16
CA ASP A 338 -17.45 0.61 2.73
C ASP A 338 -16.22 1.41 2.23
N GLU A 339 -15.05 1.10 2.79
CA GLU A 339 -13.81 1.81 2.50
C GLU A 339 -13.44 1.75 1.01
N LYS A 340 -12.92 2.85 0.46
CA LYS A 340 -12.45 2.98 -0.93
C LYS A 340 -11.14 2.24 -1.19
N ILE A 341 -11.16 0.94 -0.97
CA ILE A 341 -9.99 0.05 -1.02
C ILE A 341 -9.31 0.10 -2.39
N SER A 342 -10.11 0.00 -3.45
CA SER A 342 -9.55 -0.16 -4.79
C SER A 342 -8.95 1.14 -5.31
N GLU A 343 -9.53 2.27 -4.93
CA GLU A 343 -9.06 3.63 -5.20
C GLU A 343 -7.75 3.87 -4.43
N MET A 344 -7.71 3.52 -3.14
CA MET A 344 -6.51 3.58 -2.30
C MET A 344 -5.37 2.76 -2.90
N HIS A 345 -5.64 1.53 -3.36
CA HIS A 345 -4.63 0.68 -4.00
C HIS A 345 -4.08 1.32 -5.29
N LEU A 346 -4.94 1.91 -6.11
CA LEU A 346 -4.52 2.54 -7.37
C LEU A 346 -3.66 3.78 -7.12
N VAL A 347 -4.03 4.62 -6.14
CA VAL A 347 -3.21 5.78 -5.75
C VAL A 347 -1.87 5.33 -5.16
N LYS A 348 -1.83 4.28 -4.34
CA LYS A 348 -0.57 3.67 -3.88
C LYS A 348 0.25 3.11 -5.04
N ARG A 349 -0.36 2.39 -5.99
CA ARG A 349 0.34 1.85 -7.18
C ARG A 349 1.09 2.96 -7.92
N ASN A 350 0.46 4.13 -8.02
CA ASN A 350 1.02 5.32 -8.65
C ASN A 350 2.01 6.10 -7.76
N GLY A 351 2.35 5.57 -6.58
CA GLY A 351 3.43 6.03 -5.71
C GLY A 351 3.03 7.01 -4.61
N ASP A 352 1.75 7.37 -4.45
CA ASP A 352 1.35 8.39 -3.47
C ASP A 352 0.73 7.79 -2.19
N ASN A 353 1.57 7.51 -1.19
CA ASN A 353 1.10 6.99 0.09
C ASN A 353 0.30 8.02 0.91
N ILE A 354 0.57 9.32 0.81
CA ILE A 354 -0.19 10.34 1.55
C ILE A 354 -1.59 10.49 0.93
N GLY A 355 -1.67 10.53 -0.40
CA GLY A 355 -2.94 10.51 -1.12
C GLY A 355 -3.75 9.23 -0.84
N ALA A 356 -3.09 8.06 -0.83
CA ALA A 356 -3.72 6.80 -0.47
C ALA A 356 -4.25 6.82 0.98
N LEU A 357 -3.47 7.36 1.93
CA LEU A 357 -3.92 7.51 3.33
C LEU A 357 -5.09 8.48 3.45
N ALA A 358 -5.09 9.58 2.69
CA ALA A 358 -6.21 10.51 2.66
C ALA A 358 -7.50 9.82 2.18
N ILE A 359 -7.41 8.87 1.24
CA ILE A 359 -8.55 8.06 0.80
C ILE A 359 -9.04 7.13 1.93
N ILE A 360 -8.14 6.41 2.62
CA ILE A 360 -8.49 5.56 3.78
C ILE A 360 -9.27 6.36 4.82
N ILE A 361 -8.77 7.56 5.16
CA ILE A 361 -9.30 8.41 6.24
C ILE A 361 -10.71 8.94 5.94
N ILE A 362 -11.19 8.90 4.69
CA ILE A 362 -12.58 9.27 4.35
C ILE A 362 -13.56 8.42 5.17
N ASP A 363 -13.33 7.10 5.17
CA ASP A 363 -14.24 6.12 5.76
C ASP A 363 -13.68 5.59 7.11
N ASN A 364 -12.35 5.58 7.27
CA ASN A 364 -11.65 5.02 8.43
C ASN A 364 -10.55 5.95 8.98
N PRO A 365 -10.90 7.07 9.65
CA PRO A 365 -9.92 7.96 10.28
C PRO A 365 -9.17 7.30 11.45
N MET A 366 -9.63 6.14 11.92
CA MET A 366 -9.01 5.35 12.99
C MET A 366 -8.31 4.10 12.43
N CYS A 367 -7.82 4.16 11.19
CA CYS A 367 -7.11 3.06 10.55
C CYS A 367 -5.89 2.48 11.30
N PRO A 368 -5.23 3.16 12.26
CA PRO A 368 -4.27 2.48 13.14
C PRO A 368 -4.91 1.35 13.97
N GLY A 369 -6.23 1.40 14.19
CA GLY A 369 -7.02 0.41 14.92
C GLY A 369 -7.55 -0.75 14.07
N THR A 370 -7.31 -0.77 12.76
CA THR A 370 -7.78 -1.79 11.80
C THR A 370 -6.60 -2.45 11.07
N GLY A 371 -6.79 -2.92 9.84
CA GLY A 371 -5.75 -3.52 9.03
C GLY A 371 -5.23 -4.87 9.51
N HIS A 372 -3.96 -5.13 9.20
CA HIS A 372 -3.32 -6.43 9.38
C HIS A 372 -3.43 -6.93 10.82
N ARG A 373 -3.89 -8.18 10.97
CA ARG A 373 -4.20 -8.86 12.24
C ARG A 373 -5.42 -8.37 13.00
N ILE A 374 -6.16 -7.39 12.48
CA ILE A 374 -7.43 -6.95 13.06
C ILE A 374 -8.62 -7.32 12.17
N CYS A 375 -8.65 -6.86 10.93
CA CYS A 375 -9.76 -7.10 10.01
C CYS A 375 -9.36 -8.01 8.84
N ASN A 376 -10.34 -8.71 8.26
CA ASN A 376 -10.13 -9.51 7.03
C ASN A 376 -11.38 -9.66 6.14
N ASP A 377 -12.46 -8.93 6.41
CA ASP A 377 -13.71 -9.09 5.65
C ASP A 377 -13.59 -8.60 4.20
N CYS A 378 -12.77 -7.58 3.96
CA CYS A 378 -12.42 -7.13 2.62
C CYS A 378 -11.70 -8.22 1.80
N MET A 379 -10.86 -9.06 2.44
CA MET A 379 -10.22 -10.20 1.78
C MET A 379 -11.25 -11.28 1.44
N LYS A 380 -12.19 -11.58 2.36
CA LYS A 380 -13.27 -12.54 2.11
C LYS A 380 -14.19 -12.07 0.98
N GLY A 381 -14.45 -10.76 0.91
CA GLY A 381 -15.23 -10.14 -0.16
C GLY A 381 -14.48 -9.93 -1.48
N CYS A 382 -13.17 -10.20 -1.54
CA CYS A 382 -12.38 -10.03 -2.77
C CYS A 382 -12.94 -10.86 -3.93
N ILE A 383 -12.89 -10.37 -5.16
CA ILE A 383 -13.40 -11.10 -6.33
C ILE A 383 -12.72 -12.47 -6.54
N TYR A 384 -11.50 -12.64 -6.03
CA TYR A 384 -10.77 -13.90 -6.02
C TYR A 384 -11.33 -14.86 -4.96
N GLN A 385 -12.24 -15.72 -5.40
CA GLN A 385 -12.92 -16.70 -4.54
C GLN A 385 -12.39 -18.14 -4.68
N LYS A 386 -11.56 -18.40 -5.70
CA LYS A 386 -10.98 -19.72 -5.99
C LYS A 386 -9.46 -19.78 -5.83
N THR A 387 -8.85 -18.61 -5.69
CA THR A 387 -7.42 -18.42 -5.47
C THR A 387 -7.22 -17.50 -4.29
N ASP A 388 -5.99 -17.32 -3.87
CA ASP A 388 -5.67 -16.38 -2.80
C ASP A 388 -6.23 -14.99 -3.09
N PRO A 389 -7.00 -14.40 -2.14
CA PRO A 389 -7.45 -13.03 -2.26
C PRO A 389 -6.30 -12.07 -2.03
N VAL A 390 -6.47 -10.82 -2.51
CA VAL A 390 -5.55 -9.73 -2.18
C VAL A 390 -5.52 -9.54 -0.66
N ASN A 391 -4.34 -9.48 -0.07
CA ASN A 391 -4.16 -9.18 1.35
C ASN A 391 -4.30 -7.67 1.63
N ILE A 392 -5.52 -7.16 1.46
CA ILE A 392 -5.89 -5.75 1.66
C ILE A 392 -5.48 -5.21 3.04
N PRO A 393 -5.64 -5.92 4.17
CA PRO A 393 -5.20 -5.44 5.48
C PRO A 393 -3.70 -5.14 5.57
N GLN A 394 -2.84 -5.90 4.87
CA GLN A 394 -1.40 -5.59 4.79
C GLN A 394 -1.16 -4.29 4.03
N ILE A 395 -1.93 -4.03 2.97
CA ILE A 395 -1.81 -2.80 2.17
C ILE A 395 -2.28 -1.59 2.98
N GLU A 396 -3.46 -1.65 3.63
CA GLU A 396 -3.99 -0.57 4.49
C GLU A 396 -2.98 -0.20 5.58
N THR A 397 -2.47 -1.21 6.31
CA THR A 397 -1.47 -0.98 7.36
C THR A 397 -0.16 -0.43 6.79
N ASN A 398 0.28 -0.89 5.62
CA ASN A 398 1.50 -0.37 5.01
C ASN A 398 1.37 1.08 4.55
N VAL A 399 0.23 1.50 3.97
CA VAL A 399 -0.04 2.91 3.65
C VAL A 399 0.08 3.77 4.90
N LEU A 400 -0.55 3.34 6.01
CA LEU A 400 -0.42 4.04 7.28
C LEU A 400 1.04 4.10 7.74
N THR A 401 1.78 2.98 7.73
CA THR A 401 3.16 2.97 8.25
C THR A 401 4.16 3.70 7.37
N ASP A 402 3.97 3.68 6.04
CA ASP A 402 4.81 4.43 5.10
C ASP A 402 4.71 5.95 5.36
N VAL A 403 3.52 6.41 5.77
CA VAL A 403 3.30 7.81 6.20
C VAL A 403 3.76 8.03 7.63
N LEU A 404 3.47 7.15 8.59
CA LEU A 404 3.91 7.38 9.98
C LEU A 404 5.43 7.45 10.12
N PHE A 405 6.18 6.72 9.30
CA PHE A 405 7.64 6.61 9.40
C PHE A 405 8.43 7.57 8.50
N MET A 406 7.77 8.50 7.80
CA MET A 406 8.45 9.66 7.23
C MET A 406 8.54 10.80 8.27
N PRO A 407 9.42 11.80 8.08
CA PRO A 407 9.48 12.95 8.96
C PRO A 407 8.09 13.59 9.15
N TYR A 408 7.74 13.97 10.36
CA TYR A 408 6.42 14.51 10.71
C TYR A 408 5.22 13.62 10.34
N GLY A 409 5.44 12.31 10.12
CA GLY A 409 4.42 11.36 9.70
C GLY A 409 3.19 11.27 10.61
N PHE A 410 3.41 11.35 11.93
CA PHE A 410 2.33 11.45 12.90
C PHE A 410 1.49 12.74 12.70
N GLU A 411 2.14 13.88 12.44
CA GLU A 411 1.45 15.14 12.22
C GLU A 411 0.63 15.13 10.93
N ILE A 412 1.15 14.50 9.87
CA ILE A 412 0.46 14.27 8.60
C ILE A 412 -0.81 13.45 8.83
N TYR A 413 -0.69 12.27 9.45
CA TYR A 413 -1.84 11.43 9.80
C TYR A 413 -2.85 12.22 10.65
N SER A 414 -2.38 12.86 11.72
CA SER A 414 -3.21 13.60 12.66
C SER A 414 -3.97 14.74 11.96
N LEU A 415 -3.31 15.49 11.07
CA LEU A 415 -3.93 16.54 10.27
C LEU A 415 -5.01 15.95 9.37
N LEU A 416 -4.73 14.87 8.65
CA LEU A 416 -5.71 14.24 7.75
C LEU A 416 -7.00 13.83 8.47
N THR A 417 -6.94 13.46 9.75
CA THR A 417 -8.17 13.17 10.52
C THR A 417 -9.08 14.39 10.71
N ARG A 418 -8.55 15.61 10.65
CA ARG A 418 -9.30 16.86 10.93
C ARG A 418 -9.36 17.83 9.76
N TRP A 419 -8.60 17.56 8.71
CA TRP A 419 -8.53 18.29 7.46
C TRP A 419 -8.23 17.29 6.34
N ASN A 420 -9.21 16.99 5.50
CA ASN A 420 -9.07 16.09 4.37
C ASN A 420 -9.97 16.57 3.23
N PRO A 421 -9.41 17.22 2.20
CA PRO A 421 -10.19 17.72 1.06
C PRO A 421 -11.00 16.65 0.33
N LEU A 422 -10.63 15.37 0.44
CA LEU A 422 -11.35 14.24 -0.17
C LEU A 422 -12.64 13.90 0.57
N ASN A 423 -12.73 14.22 1.86
CA ASN A 423 -13.94 14.05 2.64
C ASN A 423 -14.92 15.20 2.35
N VAL A 424 -15.72 15.06 1.29
CA VAL A 424 -16.67 16.10 0.87
C VAL A 424 -17.75 16.42 1.92
N LYS A 425 -18.04 15.48 2.83
CA LYS A 425 -19.01 15.66 3.91
C LYS A 425 -18.45 16.54 5.03
N ARG A 426 -17.17 16.36 5.37
CA ARG A 426 -16.48 17.10 6.43
C ARG A 426 -15.01 17.32 6.06
N PRO A 427 -14.71 18.28 5.16
CA PRO A 427 -13.35 18.46 4.66
C PRO A 427 -12.42 19.09 5.71
N TYR A 428 -12.99 19.73 6.74
CA TYR A 428 -12.27 20.24 7.91
C TYR A 428 -13.16 20.19 9.15
N MET A 429 -12.54 20.12 10.34
CA MET A 429 -13.20 20.16 11.65
C MET A 429 -13.98 21.47 11.85
N LEU A 430 -15.20 21.37 12.37
CA LEU A 430 -16.00 22.53 12.77
C LEU A 430 -15.57 23.14 14.12
N PRO A 431 -15.80 24.45 14.33
CA PRO A 431 -15.57 25.08 15.64
C PRO A 431 -16.46 24.49 16.73
N TYR A 432 -16.00 24.58 17.98
CA TYR A 432 -16.80 24.15 19.12
C TYR A 432 -18.16 24.87 19.15
N ASN A 433 -19.24 24.08 19.20
CA ASN A 433 -20.61 24.55 19.04
C ASN A 433 -21.34 24.82 20.37
N GLY A 434 -20.63 24.71 21.51
CA GLY A 434 -21.19 24.91 22.84
C GLY A 434 -21.84 23.67 23.47
N LYS A 435 -21.88 22.53 22.77
CA LYS A 435 -22.48 21.27 23.27
C LYS A 435 -21.39 20.25 23.59
N ASN A 436 -21.59 19.56 24.71
CA ASN A 436 -20.70 18.51 25.19
C ASN A 436 -21.37 17.14 25.13
N ALA A 437 -20.57 16.11 24.87
CA ALA A 437 -20.96 14.71 24.89
C ALA A 437 -20.08 13.92 25.87
N LEU A 438 -20.70 13.02 26.64
CA LEU A 438 -20.00 12.03 27.44
C LEU A 438 -19.90 10.72 26.63
N VAL A 439 -18.69 10.21 26.46
CA VAL A 439 -18.43 8.91 25.82
C VAL A 439 -17.94 7.96 26.90
N VAL A 440 -18.64 6.84 27.09
CA VAL A 440 -18.33 5.84 28.11
C VAL A 440 -17.66 4.63 27.45
N GLY A 441 -16.42 4.37 27.82
CA GLY A 441 -15.49 3.42 27.21
C GLY A 441 -14.70 4.04 26.06
N LEU A 442 -13.36 3.88 26.08
CA LEU A 442 -12.42 4.38 25.06
C LEU A 442 -11.78 3.24 24.26
N GLY A 443 -12.57 2.17 24.03
CA GLY A 443 -12.28 1.17 22.99
C GLY A 443 -12.64 1.66 21.58
N PRO A 444 -12.62 0.78 20.56
CA PRO A 444 -12.85 1.14 19.16
C PRO A 444 -14.06 2.01 18.88
N ALA A 445 -15.23 1.64 19.41
CA ALA A 445 -16.42 2.46 19.25
C ALA A 445 -16.29 3.84 19.91
N GLY A 446 -15.68 3.90 21.09
CA GLY A 446 -15.56 5.11 21.91
C GLY A 446 -14.60 6.14 21.34
N TYR A 447 -13.38 5.73 20.99
CA TYR A 447 -12.41 6.66 20.38
C TYR A 447 -12.89 7.12 18.99
N THR A 448 -13.58 6.25 18.25
CA THR A 448 -14.11 6.59 16.91
C THR A 448 -15.29 7.56 17.01
N MET A 449 -16.22 7.32 17.94
CA MET A 449 -17.33 8.24 18.22
C MET A 449 -16.79 9.60 18.68
N SER A 450 -15.80 9.60 19.58
CA SER A 450 -15.15 10.83 20.05
C SER A 450 -14.57 11.63 18.89
N HIS A 451 -13.87 10.96 17.98
CA HIS A 451 -13.33 11.58 16.77
C HIS A 451 -14.40 12.29 15.93
N TYR A 452 -15.47 11.57 15.58
CA TYR A 452 -16.55 12.15 14.75
C TYR A 452 -17.25 13.32 15.44
N LEU A 453 -17.55 13.19 16.74
CA LEU A 453 -18.15 14.28 17.53
C LEU A 453 -17.25 15.52 17.56
N LEU A 454 -15.94 15.36 17.74
CA LEU A 454 -14.98 16.47 17.73
C LEU A 454 -14.90 17.15 16.36
N ASN A 455 -15.02 16.41 15.26
CA ASN A 455 -15.06 16.99 13.91
C ASN A 455 -16.37 17.75 13.62
N GLU A 456 -17.47 17.38 14.27
CA GLU A 456 -18.76 18.09 14.24
C GLU A 456 -18.85 19.25 15.25
N GLY A 457 -17.74 19.57 15.94
CA GLY A 457 -17.66 20.71 16.86
C GLY A 457 -18.23 20.44 18.25
N PHE A 458 -18.42 19.19 18.66
CA PHE A 458 -18.78 18.89 20.05
C PHE A 458 -17.53 18.87 20.95
N GLY A 459 -17.72 19.26 22.20
CA GLY A 459 -16.78 18.92 23.27
C GLY A 459 -17.03 17.50 23.72
N VAL A 460 -15.98 16.74 24.01
CA VAL A 460 -16.09 15.32 24.36
C VAL A 460 -15.32 15.06 25.66
N ALA A 461 -16.04 14.56 26.65
CA ALA A 461 -15.47 13.93 27.83
C ALA A 461 -15.55 12.41 27.64
N GLY A 462 -14.41 11.75 27.47
CA GLY A 462 -14.29 10.30 27.49
C GLY A 462 -14.06 9.81 28.90
N ILE A 463 -14.77 8.77 29.33
CA ILE A 463 -14.47 8.05 30.57
C ILE A 463 -14.21 6.58 30.26
N ASP A 464 -13.21 5.97 30.88
CA ASP A 464 -12.98 4.52 30.85
C ASP A 464 -12.97 3.96 32.28
N ALA A 465 -13.20 2.66 32.42
CA ALA A 465 -13.16 1.99 33.72
C ALA A 465 -11.71 1.66 34.15
N LEU A 466 -10.79 1.61 33.20
CA LEU A 466 -9.37 1.40 33.46
C LEU A 466 -8.63 2.72 33.62
N LYS A 467 -7.61 2.70 34.48
CA LYS A 467 -6.67 3.80 34.63
C LYS A 467 -6.09 4.18 33.26
N LEU A 468 -6.29 5.42 32.87
CA LEU A 468 -5.64 5.99 31.68
C LEU A 468 -4.31 6.60 32.08
N GLU A 469 -3.21 6.06 31.54
CA GLU A 469 -1.90 6.65 31.78
C GLU A 469 -1.79 7.97 31.00
N PRO A 470 -1.34 9.06 31.65
CA PRO A 470 -1.12 10.32 30.95
C PRO A 470 0.06 10.19 30.00
N LEU A 471 -0.09 10.72 28.78
CA LEU A 471 1.06 10.92 27.89
C LEU A 471 1.85 12.16 28.35
N PRO A 472 3.17 12.21 28.10
CA PRO A 472 3.98 13.38 28.43
C PRO A 472 3.40 14.68 27.89
N THR A 473 3.35 15.73 28.72
CA THR A 473 2.73 17.02 28.35
C THR A 473 3.37 17.67 27.14
N TYR A 474 4.67 17.46 26.89
CA TYR A 474 5.32 17.97 25.69
C TYR A 474 4.75 17.34 24.40
N LEU A 475 4.17 16.13 24.46
CA LEU A 475 3.51 15.50 23.32
C LEU A 475 2.07 15.97 23.17
N THR A 476 1.33 16.17 24.26
CA THR A 476 -0.11 16.47 24.21
C THR A 476 -0.42 17.97 24.18
N GLY A 477 0.48 18.79 24.71
CA GLY A 477 0.22 20.19 25.02
C GLY A 477 -0.68 20.38 26.24
N ASP A 478 -0.96 21.63 26.57
CA ASP A 478 -1.89 22.05 27.61
C ASP A 478 -2.58 23.38 27.22
N SER A 479 -3.29 24.03 28.15
CA SER A 479 -4.00 25.29 27.90
C SER A 479 -3.10 26.48 27.56
N SER A 480 -1.82 26.39 27.88
CA SER A 480 -0.81 27.46 27.73
C SER A 480 0.33 27.09 26.78
N THR A 481 0.52 25.80 26.51
CA THR A 481 1.66 25.27 25.75
C THR A 481 1.15 24.37 24.63
N LEU A 482 1.54 24.65 23.40
CA LEU A 482 1.23 23.78 22.27
C LEU A 482 2.01 22.46 22.36
N PRO A 483 1.47 21.35 21.81
CA PRO A 483 2.22 20.11 21.70
C PRO A 483 3.46 20.32 20.82
N THR A 484 4.59 19.73 21.21
CA THR A 484 5.78 19.67 20.35
C THR A 484 5.46 18.79 19.12
N PRO A 485 5.76 19.27 17.90
CA PRO A 485 5.64 18.44 16.70
C PRO A 485 6.48 17.16 16.81
N VAL A 486 5.91 16.01 16.46
CA VAL A 486 6.61 14.72 16.42
C VAL A 486 7.38 14.64 15.11
N ALA A 487 8.70 14.89 15.17
CA ALA A 487 9.56 14.85 14.00
C ALA A 487 9.78 13.42 13.46
N ASP A 488 9.99 12.44 14.34
CA ASP A 488 10.10 11.03 13.97
C ASP A 488 9.21 10.19 14.90
N PHE A 489 8.20 9.52 14.33
CA PHE A 489 7.30 8.66 15.11
C PHE A 489 8.02 7.45 15.72
N LYS A 490 9.17 7.03 15.15
CA LYS A 490 9.95 5.91 15.70
C LYS A 490 10.46 6.19 17.11
N GLU A 491 10.64 7.45 17.49
CA GLU A 491 11.02 7.83 18.86
C GLU A 491 9.92 7.51 19.90
N LEU A 492 8.66 7.38 19.45
CA LEU A 492 7.53 7.01 20.28
C LEU A 492 7.20 5.52 20.22
N TYR A 493 7.96 4.75 19.44
CA TYR A 493 7.70 3.34 19.19
C TYR A 493 8.47 2.47 20.19
N GLU A 494 7.75 1.59 20.89
CA GLU A 494 8.29 0.75 21.95
C GLU A 494 8.13 -0.74 21.61
N GLN A 495 9.04 -1.57 22.12
CA GLN A 495 8.81 -3.01 22.12
C GLN A 495 7.59 -3.34 22.98
N LEU A 496 6.75 -4.27 22.53
CA LEU A 496 5.45 -4.51 23.14
C LEU A 496 5.54 -5.03 24.59
N ASP A 497 6.62 -5.71 24.95
CA ASP A 497 6.92 -6.21 26.30
C ASP A 497 7.53 -5.15 27.23
N GLU A 498 8.02 -4.03 26.67
CA GLU A 498 8.59 -2.90 27.42
C GLU A 498 7.61 -1.72 27.54
N ARG A 499 6.61 -1.66 26.65
CA ARG A 499 5.61 -0.59 26.60
C ARG A 499 4.74 -0.57 27.85
N ILE A 500 4.58 0.63 28.43
CA ILE A 500 3.60 0.88 29.48
C ILE A 500 2.18 0.77 28.89
N LEU A 501 1.34 -0.07 29.50
CA LEU A 501 -0.06 -0.19 29.12
C LEU A 501 -0.79 1.11 29.45
N ALA A 502 -1.29 1.80 28.42
CA ALA A 502 -1.86 3.15 28.59
C ALA A 502 -3.31 3.14 29.11
N GLY A 503 -3.95 1.97 29.22
CA GLY A 503 -5.37 1.81 29.54
C GLY A 503 -6.33 2.23 28.41
N PHE A 504 -5.83 2.92 27.38
CA PHE A 504 -6.58 3.36 26.21
C PHE A 504 -6.74 2.26 25.16
N GLY A 505 -7.90 2.16 24.51
CA GLY A 505 -8.15 1.21 23.41
C GLY A 505 -8.98 -0.01 23.78
N GLY A 506 -9.36 -0.16 25.05
CA GLY A 506 -10.22 -1.27 25.50
C GLY A 506 -9.61 -2.64 25.13
N VAL A 507 -10.44 -3.55 24.62
CA VAL A 507 -10.02 -4.92 24.24
C VAL A 507 -8.84 -4.92 23.24
N ALA A 508 -8.64 -3.86 22.46
CA ALA A 508 -7.48 -3.75 21.58
C ALA A 508 -6.15 -3.75 22.38
N GLU A 509 -6.12 -3.09 23.53
CA GLU A 509 -4.95 -2.96 24.41
C GLU A 509 -4.61 -4.28 25.10
N TYR A 510 -5.61 -4.93 25.71
CA TYR A 510 -5.40 -6.08 26.60
C TYR A 510 -5.87 -7.43 26.07
N GLY A 511 -6.75 -7.45 25.05
CA GLY A 511 -7.33 -8.68 24.50
C GLY A 511 -6.68 -9.17 23.21
N ILE A 512 -5.99 -8.30 22.48
CA ILE A 512 -5.32 -8.69 21.22
C ILE A 512 -3.92 -9.26 21.48
N THR A 513 -3.60 -10.34 20.76
CA THR A 513 -2.30 -11.03 20.84
C THR A 513 -1.16 -10.14 20.34
N VAL A 514 0.08 -10.49 20.71
CA VAL A 514 1.33 -9.82 20.28
C VAL A 514 1.70 -10.00 18.79
N ARG A 515 0.70 -10.34 17.96
CA ARG A 515 0.80 -10.32 16.50
C ARG A 515 0.35 -8.98 15.92
N TRP A 516 -0.43 -8.21 16.68
CA TRP A 516 -0.82 -6.86 16.29
C TRP A 516 -0.01 -5.83 17.07
N ASP A 517 0.28 -4.73 16.40
CA ASP A 517 1.19 -3.71 16.88
C ASP A 517 0.46 -2.65 17.71
N LYS A 518 0.53 -2.84 19.03
CA LYS A 518 -0.19 -1.99 19.98
C LYS A 518 0.38 -0.58 20.08
N ASN A 519 1.51 -0.27 19.44
CA ASN A 519 1.97 1.12 19.32
C ASN A 519 0.95 1.99 18.55
N PHE A 520 0.13 1.39 17.69
CA PHE A 520 -0.92 2.11 16.97
C PHE A 520 -2.01 2.69 17.88
N LEU A 521 -2.22 2.14 19.07
CA LEU A 521 -3.12 2.74 20.06
C LEU A 521 -2.61 4.09 20.56
N LYS A 522 -1.28 4.26 20.67
CA LYS A 522 -0.66 5.54 21.02
C LYS A 522 -0.91 6.61 19.95
N VAL A 523 -0.93 6.22 18.67
CA VAL A 523 -1.25 7.12 17.55
C VAL A 523 -2.66 7.71 17.72
N ILE A 524 -3.65 6.84 17.96
CA ILE A 524 -5.05 7.26 18.15
C ILE A 524 -5.18 8.10 19.41
N TYR A 525 -4.60 7.62 20.53
CA TYR A 525 -4.70 8.29 21.81
C TYR A 525 -4.13 9.71 21.77
N LEU A 526 -2.91 9.85 21.23
CA LEU A 526 -2.26 11.14 21.07
C LEU A 526 -3.04 12.06 20.13
N THR A 527 -3.61 11.52 19.04
CA THR A 527 -4.44 12.29 18.11
C THR A 527 -5.66 12.90 18.80
N LEU A 528 -6.34 12.14 19.66
CA LEU A 528 -7.48 12.66 20.42
C LEU A 528 -7.05 13.63 21.53
N LEU A 529 -6.00 13.32 22.29
CA LEU A 529 -5.52 14.19 23.37
C LEU A 529 -5.05 15.56 22.89
N ARG A 530 -4.61 15.69 21.63
CA ARG A 530 -4.25 16.97 21.02
C ARG A 530 -5.46 17.81 20.57
N ARG A 531 -6.69 17.30 20.72
CA ARG A 531 -7.90 18.05 20.42
C ARG A 531 -8.28 18.88 21.64
N GLN A 532 -8.30 20.20 21.48
CA GLN A 532 -8.58 21.14 22.57
C GLN A 532 -9.89 20.82 23.31
N ALA A 533 -10.92 20.38 22.56
CA ALA A 533 -12.25 20.05 23.06
C ALA A 533 -12.41 18.59 23.55
N PHE A 534 -11.34 17.81 23.64
CA PHE A 534 -11.37 16.43 24.15
C PHE A 534 -10.69 16.32 25.52
N ARG A 535 -11.31 15.58 26.45
CA ARG A 535 -10.67 15.16 27.71
C ARG A 535 -10.99 13.68 27.95
N ALA A 536 -10.02 12.94 28.46
CA ALA A 536 -10.18 11.54 28.82
C ALA A 536 -9.91 11.35 30.32
N TYR A 537 -10.71 10.51 30.97
CA TYR A 537 -10.62 10.17 32.39
C TYR A 537 -10.73 8.65 32.57
N GLY A 538 -9.97 8.07 33.49
CA GLY A 538 -10.09 6.66 33.84
C GLY A 538 -9.21 6.26 35.01
#